data_AF-A0A098S1E8-F1
#
_entry.id   AF-A0A098S1E8-F1
#
_cell.length_a   1.000
_cell.length_b   1.000
_cell.length_c   1.000
_cell.angle_alpha   90.00
_cell.angle_beta   90.00
_cell.angle_gamma   90.00
#
_symmetry.space_group_name_H-M   'P 1'
#
loop_
_entity.id
_entity.type
_entity.pdbx_description
1 polymer ?
#
loop_
_entity_poly.entity_id
_entity_poly.type
_entity_poly.pdbx_seq_one_letter_code
_entity_poly.pdbx_strand_id
1 'polypeptide(L)'
;MLLLLLPYLIMVVVNEVSRWRQPGVFKYKGGVTYGVSIPAINPSEGDPDRCTWRCHDDTEYCLNHHVEHPPAEWLKGAYFGIIRLLAGTGAYGLSNVLLLGAGWPFMMLLLLIGVVRMRRKIKSLRYE
;
A
#
# COMPACT_ATOMS: atom_id res chain seq x y z
N MET A 1 16.22 14.82 -4.68
CA MET A 1 15.17 14.83 -3.62
C MET A 1 13.79 15.17 -4.19
N LEU A 2 13.63 16.27 -4.93
CA LEU A 2 12.32 16.67 -5.51
C LEU A 2 11.65 15.58 -6.35
N LEU A 3 12.41 14.89 -7.21
CA LEU A 3 11.93 13.76 -8.02
C LEU A 3 11.39 12.57 -7.20
N LEU A 4 11.87 12.39 -5.96
CA LEU A 4 11.41 11.33 -5.06
C LEU A 4 10.15 11.75 -4.28
N LEU A 5 9.96 13.06 -4.07
CA LEU A 5 8.80 13.61 -3.36
C LEU A 5 7.59 13.87 -4.27
N LEU A 6 7.84 14.12 -5.57
CA LEU A 6 6.82 14.39 -6.57
C LEU A 6 5.62 13.39 -6.55
N PRO A 7 5.82 12.06 -6.53
CA PRO A 7 4.68 11.13 -6.53
C PRO A 7 3.82 11.25 -5.26
N TYR A 8 4.41 11.56 -4.11
CA TYR A 8 3.67 11.80 -2.87
C TYR A 8 2.83 13.08 -2.94
N LEU A 9 3.40 14.16 -3.48
CA LEU A 9 2.67 15.42 -3.67
C LEU A 9 1.50 15.23 -4.65
N ILE A 10 1.70 14.49 -5.74
CA ILE A 10 0.63 14.15 -6.69
C ILE A 10 -0.48 13.36 -6.00
N MET A 11 -0.12 12.34 -5.20
CA MET A 11 -1.11 11.54 -4.45
C MET A 11 -1.95 12.41 -3.51
N VAL A 12 -1.32 13.32 -2.76
CA VAL A 12 -2.02 14.25 -1.87
C VAL A 12 -2.98 15.14 -2.65
N VAL A 13 -2.53 15.74 -3.75
CA VAL A 13 -3.37 16.61 -4.59
C VAL A 13 -4.57 15.85 -5.15
N VAL A 14 -4.36 14.66 -5.70
CA VAL A 14 -5.43 13.82 -6.25
C VAL A 14 -6.47 13.49 -5.18
N ASN A 15 -6.01 13.09 -3.98
CA ASN A 15 -6.90 12.73 -2.88
C ASN A 15 -7.76 13.92 -2.42
N GLU A 16 -7.16 15.10 -2.27
CA GLU A 16 -7.85 16.31 -1.84
C GLU A 16 -8.84 16.84 -2.90
N VAL A 17 -8.45 16.84 -4.17
CA VAL A 17 -9.34 17.23 -5.28
C VAL A 17 -10.52 16.26 -5.40
N SER A 18 -10.29 14.96 -5.23
CA SER A 18 -11.35 13.95 -5.24
C SER A 18 -12.38 14.22 -4.13
N ARG A 19 -11.89 14.48 -2.91
CA ARG A 19 -12.73 14.82 -1.76
C ARG A 19 -13.58 16.06 -2.00
N TRP A 20 -13.00 17.09 -2.60
CA TRP A 20 -13.71 18.34 -2.89
C TRP A 20 -14.78 18.18 -3.99
N ARG A 21 -14.52 17.38 -5.02
CA ARG A 21 -15.43 17.20 -6.17
C ARG A 21 -16.65 16.32 -5.87
N GLN A 22 -16.65 15.57 -4.78
CA GLN A 22 -17.72 14.64 -4.43
C GLN A 22 -18.39 14.99 -3.09
N PRO A 23 -18.97 16.20 -2.95
CA PRO A 23 -19.64 16.60 -1.73
C PRO A 23 -20.81 15.66 -1.44
N GLY A 24 -20.82 15.07 -0.25
CA GLY A 24 -21.87 14.16 0.17
C GLY A 24 -21.68 12.69 -0.21
N VAL A 25 -20.56 12.27 -0.80
CA VAL A 25 -20.23 10.83 -0.92
C VAL A 25 -19.69 10.28 0.41
N PHE A 26 -19.04 11.12 1.21
CA PHE A 26 -18.49 10.77 2.51
C PHE A 26 -19.54 10.85 3.63
N LYS A 27 -20.47 9.89 3.65
CA LYS A 27 -21.62 9.87 4.60
C LYS A 27 -21.42 8.96 5.80
N TYR A 28 -20.47 8.04 5.74
CA TYR A 28 -20.28 7.03 6.78
C TYR A 28 -19.22 7.47 7.78
N LYS A 29 -19.34 7.00 9.03
CA LYS A 29 -18.27 7.14 10.01
C LYS A 29 -17.13 6.22 9.58
N GLY A 30 -16.03 6.79 9.09
CA GLY A 30 -14.82 6.03 8.81
C GLY A 30 -14.00 5.81 10.07
N GLY A 31 -12.75 5.39 9.86
CA GLY A 31 -11.78 5.19 10.93
C GLY A 31 -11.44 6.48 11.68
N VAL A 32 -10.87 6.31 12.88
CA VAL A 32 -10.28 7.40 13.67
C VAL A 32 -8.78 7.42 13.41
N THR A 33 -8.26 8.52 12.89
CA THR A 33 -6.82 8.73 12.67
C THR A 33 -6.39 9.95 13.45
N TYR A 34 -5.36 9.81 14.31
CA TYR A 34 -4.89 10.87 15.19
C TYR A 34 -5.98 11.53 16.06
N GLY A 35 -6.97 10.74 16.50
CA GLY A 35 -8.10 11.23 17.30
C GLY A 35 -9.19 11.94 16.51
N VAL A 36 -9.06 12.04 15.18
CA VAL A 36 -10.05 12.66 14.30
C VAL A 36 -10.80 11.56 13.54
N SER A 37 -12.14 11.58 13.60
CA SER A 37 -12.97 10.71 12.76
C SER A 37 -12.94 11.23 11.33
N ILE A 38 -12.51 10.38 10.40
CA ILE A 38 -12.46 10.70 8.98
C ILE A 38 -13.75 10.17 8.34
N PRO A 39 -14.54 11.00 7.65
CA PRO A 39 -15.74 10.53 6.99
C PRO A 39 -15.36 9.60 5.82
N ALA A 40 -16.14 8.54 5.63
CA ALA A 40 -15.88 7.47 4.69
C ALA A 40 -16.95 7.38 3.60
N ILE A 41 -16.54 6.84 2.44
CA ILE A 41 -17.41 6.61 1.28
C ILE A 41 -18.34 5.41 1.50
N ASN A 42 -17.86 4.38 2.19
CA ASN A 42 -18.56 3.13 2.46
C ASN A 42 -18.76 2.92 3.97
N PRO A 43 -19.71 2.07 4.40
CA PRO A 43 -19.84 1.63 5.79
C PRO A 43 -18.69 0.71 6.22
N SER A 44 -18.55 0.50 7.53
CA SER A 44 -17.62 -0.49 8.10
C SER A 44 -18.26 -1.87 8.27
N GLU A 45 -19.59 -1.91 8.30
CA GLU A 45 -20.38 -3.14 8.31
C GLU A 45 -20.19 -3.91 7.01
N GLY A 46 -20.12 -5.25 7.10
CA GLY A 46 -20.04 -6.12 5.93
C GLY A 46 -21.39 -6.21 5.20
N ASP A 47 -21.33 -6.26 3.88
CA ASP A 47 -22.48 -6.41 3.00
C ASP A 47 -22.14 -7.46 1.92
N PRO A 48 -22.79 -8.63 1.87
CA PRO A 48 -22.46 -9.68 0.90
C PRO A 48 -22.66 -9.26 -0.57
N ASP A 49 -23.51 -8.26 -0.84
CA ASP A 49 -23.85 -7.84 -2.19
C ASP A 49 -22.91 -6.76 -2.73
N ARG A 50 -22.10 -6.11 -1.87
CA ARG A 50 -21.14 -5.06 -2.29
C ARG A 50 -19.98 -4.87 -1.32
N CYS A 51 -18.84 -4.44 -1.86
CA CYS A 51 -17.67 -4.14 -1.03
C CYS A 51 -17.91 -2.95 -0.08
N THR A 52 -17.52 -3.14 1.19
CA THR A 52 -17.51 -2.10 2.23
C THR A 52 -16.11 -1.99 2.86
N TRP A 53 -15.91 -1.10 3.84
CA TRP A 53 -14.64 -1.06 4.58
C TRP A 53 -14.36 -2.34 5.36
N ARG A 54 -15.37 -3.20 5.56
CA ARG A 54 -15.16 -4.55 6.07
C ARG A 54 -14.12 -5.32 5.26
N CYS A 55 -14.09 -5.13 3.94
CA CYS A 55 -13.15 -5.80 3.03
C CYS A 55 -11.71 -5.30 3.18
N HIS A 56 -11.54 -4.04 3.59
CA HIS A 56 -10.23 -3.46 3.89
C HIS A 56 -9.72 -3.98 5.24
N ASP A 57 -10.58 -3.97 6.26
CA ASP A 57 -10.22 -4.36 7.62
C ASP A 57 -10.12 -5.88 7.78
N ASP A 58 -10.82 -6.63 6.94
CA ASP A 58 -10.79 -8.07 6.83
C ASP A 58 -10.81 -8.49 5.36
N THR A 59 -9.61 -8.63 4.81
CA THR A 59 -9.43 -9.10 3.44
C THR A 59 -9.97 -10.52 3.23
N GLU A 60 -10.05 -11.35 4.28
CA GLU A 60 -10.62 -12.70 4.17
C GLU A 60 -12.13 -12.65 3.93
N TYR A 61 -12.85 -11.73 4.58
CA TYR A 61 -14.26 -11.46 4.27
C TYR A 61 -14.46 -11.13 2.79
N CYS A 62 -13.60 -10.26 2.24
CA CYS A 62 -13.64 -9.88 0.83
C CYS A 62 -13.43 -11.08 -0.09
N LEU A 63 -12.40 -11.88 0.19
CA LEU A 63 -12.06 -13.08 -0.59
C LEU A 63 -13.21 -14.10 -0.63
N ASN A 64 -13.97 -14.20 0.46
CA ASN A 64 -15.04 -15.19 0.59
C ASN A 64 -16.38 -14.75 -0.04
N HIS A 65 -16.64 -13.44 -0.16
CA HIS A 65 -17.95 -12.92 -0.60
C HIS A 65 -17.92 -12.18 -1.94
N HIS A 66 -16.79 -11.62 -2.35
CA HIS A 66 -16.72 -10.74 -3.52
C HIS A 66 -15.70 -11.17 -4.58
N VAL A 67 -14.84 -12.14 -4.27
CA VAL A 67 -13.81 -12.61 -5.20
C VAL A 67 -14.19 -13.96 -5.78
N GLU A 68 -14.54 -13.97 -7.07
CA GLU A 68 -14.92 -15.19 -7.80
C GLU A 68 -13.74 -16.17 -7.94
N HIS A 69 -12.52 -15.66 -8.06
CA HIS A 69 -11.30 -16.44 -8.27
C HIS A 69 -10.26 -16.09 -7.21
N PRO A 70 -10.34 -16.70 -6.01
CA PRO A 70 -9.40 -16.39 -4.94
C PRO A 70 -7.98 -16.81 -5.34
N PRO A 71 -6.96 -16.07 -4.87
CA PRO A 71 -5.57 -16.40 -5.14
C PRO A 71 -5.19 -17.76 -4.52
N ALA A 72 -4.19 -18.41 -5.10
CA ALA A 72 -3.66 -19.67 -4.59
C ALA A 72 -3.27 -19.56 -3.10
N GLU A 73 -3.50 -20.63 -2.33
CA GLU A 73 -3.31 -20.62 -0.87
C GLU A 73 -1.90 -20.25 -0.42
N TRP A 74 -0.86 -20.63 -1.18
CA TRP A 74 0.52 -20.24 -0.87
C TRP A 74 0.72 -18.72 -0.96
N LEU A 75 0.04 -18.05 -1.90
CA LEU A 75 0.11 -16.60 -2.08
C LEU A 75 -0.65 -15.89 -0.96
N LYS A 76 -1.82 -16.42 -0.57
CA LYS A 76 -2.56 -15.93 0.61
C LYS A 76 -1.70 -16.03 1.87
N GLY A 77 -1.06 -17.19 2.08
CA GLY A 77 -0.15 -17.42 3.21
C GLY A 77 1.01 -16.42 3.24
N ALA A 78 1.67 -16.19 2.10
CA ALA A 78 2.74 -15.21 2.00
C ALA A 78 2.25 -13.77 2.26
N TYR A 79 1.13 -13.38 1.65
CA TYR A 79 0.54 -12.04 1.79
C TYR A 79 0.15 -11.74 3.25
N PHE A 80 -0.65 -12.62 3.87
CA PHE A 80 -1.06 -12.45 5.26
C PHE A 80 0.11 -12.60 6.25
N GLY A 81 1.14 -13.38 5.89
CA GLY A 81 2.38 -13.46 6.67
C GLY A 81 3.09 -12.11 6.75
N ILE A 82 3.23 -11.42 5.62
CA ILE A 82 3.82 -10.06 5.57
C ILE A 82 2.98 -9.08 6.40
N ILE A 83 1.65 -9.10 6.24
CA ILE A 83 0.75 -8.23 7.02
C ILE A 83 0.91 -8.48 8.52
N ARG A 84 0.93 -9.75 8.96
CA ARG A 84 1.09 -10.09 10.38
C ARG A 84 2.43 -9.60 10.93
N LEU A 85 3.51 -9.73 10.15
CA LEU A 85 4.83 -9.20 10.52
C LEU A 85 4.81 -7.68 10.68
N LEU A 86 4.12 -6.98 9.77
CA LEU A 86 3.96 -5.52 9.84
C LEU A 86 3.04 -5.07 10.98
N ALA A 87 1.96 -5.81 11.24
CA ALA A 87 0.99 -5.48 12.29
C ALA A 87 1.53 -5.76 13.70
N GLY A 88 2.42 -6.76 13.84
CA GLY A 88 3.06 -7.13 15.10
C GLY A 88 3.95 -6.05 15.72
N THR A 89 4.26 -4.97 14.99
CA THR A 89 5.03 -3.82 15.52
C THR A 89 4.19 -2.86 16.37
N GLY A 90 2.85 -3.01 16.36
CA GLY A 90 1.92 -2.07 17.00
C GLY A 90 1.77 -0.73 16.28
N ALA A 91 2.55 -0.49 15.22
CA ALA A 91 2.55 0.75 14.44
C ALA A 91 2.43 0.46 12.93
N TYR A 92 1.43 -0.34 12.55
CA TYR A 92 1.23 -0.86 11.20
C TYR A 92 1.42 0.18 10.08
N GLY A 93 0.77 1.34 10.20
CA GLY A 93 0.88 2.42 9.21
C GLY A 93 2.30 2.96 9.06
N LEU A 94 3.01 3.17 10.16
CA LEU A 94 4.40 3.64 10.14
C LEU A 94 5.34 2.57 9.59
N SER A 95 5.16 1.31 10.00
CA SER A 95 5.95 0.19 9.50
C SER A 95 5.81 -0.01 8.00
N ASN A 96 4.61 0.15 7.44
CA ASN A 96 4.37 0.12 6.00
C ASN A 96 5.15 1.21 5.27
N VAL A 97 5.07 2.46 5.75
CA VAL A 97 5.76 3.60 5.12
C VAL A 97 7.28 3.40 5.16
N LEU A 98 7.83 2.96 6.30
CA LEU A 98 9.27 2.80 6.45
C LEU A 98 9.81 1.59 5.66
N LEU A 99 9.18 0.42 5.76
CA LEU A 99 9.69 -0.80 5.13
C LEU A 99 9.39 -0.84 3.63
N LEU A 100 8.13 -0.64 3.26
CA LEU A 100 7.68 -0.76 1.86
C LEU A 100 7.79 0.57 1.11
N GLY A 101 7.43 1.67 1.75
CA GLY A 101 7.44 2.99 1.12
C GLY A 101 8.85 3.56 0.90
N ALA A 102 9.74 3.44 1.89
CA ALA A 102 11.09 4.02 1.83
C ALA A 102 12.19 2.95 1.69
N GLY A 103 12.14 1.90 2.51
CA GLY A 103 13.14 0.84 2.57
C GLY A 103 13.27 0.10 1.25
N TRP A 104 12.14 -0.30 0.66
CA TRP A 104 12.15 -1.03 -0.61
C TRP A 104 12.74 -0.20 -1.78
N PRO A 105 12.32 1.04 -2.07
CA PRO A 105 12.96 1.88 -3.08
C PRO A 105 14.45 2.13 -2.81
N PHE A 106 14.84 2.33 -1.55
CA PHE A 106 16.25 2.52 -1.19
C PHE A 106 17.09 1.27 -1.47
N MET A 107 16.58 0.10 -1.10
CA MET A 107 17.23 -1.18 -1.42
C MET A 107 17.37 -1.38 -2.93
N MET A 108 16.30 -1.10 -3.69
CA MET A 108 16.34 -1.17 -5.16
C MET A 108 17.41 -0.23 -5.75
N LEU A 109 17.58 0.97 -5.19
CA LEU A 109 18.64 1.89 -5.60
C LEU A 109 20.04 1.33 -5.33
N LEU A 110 20.26 0.72 -4.16
CA LEU A 110 21.55 0.09 -3.84
C LEU A 110 21.87 -1.06 -4.82
N LEU A 111 20.88 -1.89 -5.11
CA LEU A 111 21.02 -2.98 -6.09
C LEU A 111 21.32 -2.43 -7.49
N LEU A 112 20.64 -1.36 -7.91
CA LEU A 112 20.88 -0.71 -9.20
C LEU A 112 22.31 -0.16 -9.31
N ILE A 113 22.82 0.49 -8.26
CA ILE A 113 24.21 0.94 -8.19
C ILE A 113 25.16 -0.25 -8.33
N GLY A 114 24.88 -1.36 -7.65
CA GLY A 114 25.61 -2.61 -7.77
C GLY A 114 25.66 -3.13 -9.20
N VAL A 115 24.51 -3.21 -9.87
CA VAL A 115 24.39 -3.64 -11.28
C VAL A 115 25.21 -2.74 -12.21
N VAL A 116 25.14 -1.42 -12.04
CA VAL A 116 25.91 -0.46 -12.86
C VAL A 116 27.41 -0.65 -12.64
N ARG A 117 27.87 -0.81 -11.40
CA ARG A 117 29.28 -1.03 -11.07
C ARG A 117 29.80 -2.32 -11.70
N MET A 118 29.06 -3.43 -11.56
CA MET A 118 29.42 -4.72 -12.17
C MET A 118 29.47 -4.61 -13.70
N ARG A 119 28.49 -3.96 -14.32
CA ARG A 119 28.46 -3.77 -15.78
C ARG A 119 29.67 -2.97 -16.28
N ARG A 120 30.11 -1.94 -15.54
CA ARG A 120 31.33 -1.19 -15.86
C ARG A 120 32.58 -2.06 -15.78
N LYS A 121 32.70 -2.88 -14.72
CA LYS A 121 33.83 -3.82 -14.55
C LYS A 121 33.89 -4.88 -15.65
N ILE A 122 32.75 -5.46 -16.03
CA ILE A 122 32.68 -6.41 -17.16
C ILE A 122 33.09 -5.74 -18.46
N LYS A 123 32.67 -4.48 -18.67
CA LYS A 123 33.05 -3.73 -19.87
C LYS A 123 34.56 -3.49 -19.93
N SER A 124 35.21 -3.06 -18.84
CA SER A 124 36.66 -2.82 -18.84
C SER A 124 37.46 -4.09 -19.13
N LEU A 125 37.06 -5.23 -18.54
CA LEU A 125 37.71 -6.54 -18.77
C LEU A 125 37.56 -7.09 -20.19
N ARG A 126 36.65 -6.54 -21.01
CA ARG A 126 36.43 -6.98 -22.40
C ARG A 126 37.25 -6.17 -23.41
N TYR A 127 37.81 -5.04 -23.00
CA TYR A 127 38.64 -4.17 -23.85
C TYR A 127 40.11 -4.13 -23.40
N GLU A 128 40.49 -5.02 -22.47
CA GLU A 128 41.85 -5.52 -22.25
C GLU A 128 42.01 -6.84 -23.04
#